data_AF-A0A1J3HDT4-F1
#
_entry.id   AF-A0A1J3HDT4-F1
#
_cell.length_a   1.000
_cell.length_b   1.000
_cell.length_c   1.000
_cell.angle_alpha   90.00
_cell.angle_beta   90.00
_cell.angle_gamma   90.00
#
_symmetry.space_group_name_H-M   'P 1'
#
loop_
_entity.id
_entity.type
_entity.pdbx_description
1 polymer ?
#
loop_
_entity_poly.entity_id
_entity_poly.type
_entity_poly.pdbx_seq_one_letter_code
_entity_poly.pdbx_strand_id
1 'polypeptide(L)'
;MVILHRNLSGNNLTGSIPQALQKKGVELHIEGNPRLCLSDSCRKPPKKSVLVPIVASLASAVVVIAVFVLFLVLRKKNPTTVKDLPPSTPTVNDTFANKKSKRFTYSEVITM
;
A
#
# COMPACT_ATOMS: atom_id res chain seq x y z
N MET A 1 -20.08 45.01 29.70
CA MET A 1 -19.35 44.20 28.69
C MET A 1 -17.88 44.53 28.85
N VAL A 2 -17.02 43.56 29.16
CA VAL A 2 -15.58 43.78 29.34
C VAL A 2 -14.86 43.40 28.04
N ILE A 3 -14.00 44.28 27.54
CA ILE A 3 -13.14 44.02 26.38
C ILE A 3 -11.69 43.92 26.86
N LEU A 4 -10.98 42.87 26.43
CA LEU A 4 -9.58 42.65 26.76
C LEU A 4 -8.70 43.15 25.61
N HIS A 5 -7.79 44.09 25.87
CA HIS A 5 -6.84 44.60 24.88
C HIS A 5 -5.55 43.79 24.90
N ARG A 6 -5.06 43.36 23.73
CA ARG A 6 -3.72 42.78 23.59
C ARG A 6 -2.96 43.43 22.44
N ASN A 7 -1.82 44.03 22.78
CA ASN A 7 -0.94 44.63 21.81
C ASN A 7 0.19 43.65 21.43
N LEU A 8 0.20 43.25 20.17
CA LEU A 8 1.21 42.41 19.53
C LEU A 8 1.89 43.16 18.37
N SER A 9 1.68 44.47 18.26
CA SER A 9 2.28 45.30 17.21
C SER A 9 3.80 45.43 17.36
N GLY A 10 4.49 45.75 16.27
CA GLY A 10 5.95 45.99 16.27
C GLY A 10 6.80 44.75 16.56
N ASN A 11 6.24 43.55 16.35
CA ASN A 11 6.95 42.29 16.51
C ASN A 11 7.32 41.69 15.14
N ASN A 12 8.05 40.58 15.16
CA ASN A 12 8.38 39.81 13.96
C ASN A 12 7.57 38.50 13.89
N LEU A 13 6.27 38.58 14.15
CA LEU A 13 5.39 37.41 14.14
C LEU A 13 5.20 36.90 12.71
N THR A 14 5.15 35.57 12.58
CA THR A 14 5.04 34.89 11.30
C THR A 14 3.89 33.87 11.32
N GLY A 15 3.24 33.66 10.18
CA GLY A 15 2.21 32.63 10.03
C GLY A 15 0.81 33.08 10.46
N SER A 16 -0.10 32.14 10.67
CA SER A 16 -1.52 32.42 10.87
C SER A 16 -1.87 32.74 12.34
N ILE A 17 -2.89 33.58 12.53
CA ILE A 17 -3.36 33.97 13.86
C ILE A 17 -4.27 32.86 14.43
N PRO A 18 -3.99 32.30 15.61
CA PRO A 18 -4.85 31.30 16.25
C PRO A 18 -6.26 31.83 16.52
N GLN A 19 -7.29 30.99 16.30
CA GLN A 19 -8.69 31.36 16.58
C GLN A 19 -8.94 31.73 18.04
N ALA A 20 -8.15 31.19 18.97
CA ALA A 20 -8.26 31.50 20.39
C ALA A 20 -8.07 32.99 20.72
N LEU A 21 -7.32 33.71 19.88
CA LEU A 21 -7.09 35.15 20.03
C LEU A 21 -8.17 36.00 19.35
N GLN A 22 -8.90 35.44 18.39
CA GLN A 22 -9.97 36.12 17.63
C GLN A 22 -11.34 36.00 18.30
N LYS A 23 -11.38 35.86 19.62
CA LYS A 23 -12.65 35.73 20.37
C LYS A 23 -13.34 37.09 20.47
N LYS A 24 -14.68 37.07 20.49
CA LYS A 24 -15.49 38.27 20.75
C LYS A 24 -15.11 38.86 22.11
N GLY A 25 -14.89 40.16 22.17
CA GLY A 25 -14.44 40.86 23.39
C GLY A 25 -12.92 40.88 23.59
N VAL A 26 -12.14 40.51 22.58
CA VAL A 26 -10.69 40.73 22.54
C VAL A 26 -10.34 41.67 21.39
N GLU A 27 -9.64 42.76 21.69
CA GLU A 27 -9.12 43.68 20.69
C GLU A 27 -7.62 43.44 20.51
N LEU A 28 -7.23 43.04 19.30
CA LEU A 28 -5.86 42.67 18.95
C LEU A 28 -5.22 43.75 18.08
N HIS A 29 -4.12 44.33 18.55
CA HIS A 29 -3.25 45.17 17.72
C HIS A 29 -2.11 44.34 17.16
N ILE A 30 -1.95 44.31 15.84
CA ILE A 30 -1.01 43.39 15.17
C ILE A 30 -0.20 44.09 14.06
N GLU A 31 -0.27 45.41 14.02
CA GLU A 31 0.43 46.25 13.05
C GLU A 31 1.96 46.11 13.15
N GLY A 32 2.68 46.30 12.05
CA GLY A 32 4.15 46.16 12.05
C GLY A 32 4.67 44.72 12.06
N ASN A 33 3.82 43.71 11.82
CA ASN A 33 4.23 42.30 11.66
C ASN A 33 4.08 41.87 10.18
N PRO A 34 5.06 42.16 9.31
CA PRO A 34 4.92 42.01 7.85
C PRO A 34 4.78 40.56 7.36
N ARG A 35 5.08 39.57 8.21
CA ARG A 35 5.04 38.15 7.87
C ARG A 35 3.85 37.40 8.47
N LEU A 36 2.89 38.13 9.03
CA LEU A 36 1.64 37.54 9.48
C LEU A 36 0.72 37.23 8.31
N CYS A 37 0.03 36.11 8.46
CA CYS A 37 -1.03 35.69 7.57
C CYS A 37 -2.38 36.13 8.11
N LEU A 38 -2.94 37.17 7.49
CA LEU A 38 -4.30 37.63 7.74
C LEU A 38 -5.33 36.99 6.78
N SER A 39 -4.89 36.51 5.62
CA SER A 39 -5.79 35.97 4.60
C SER A 39 -6.20 34.51 4.87
N ASP A 40 -7.46 34.19 4.61
CA ASP A 40 -8.04 32.85 4.73
C ASP A 40 -7.40 31.81 3.78
N SER A 41 -6.66 32.29 2.76
CA SER A 41 -5.83 31.46 1.88
C SER A 41 -4.65 30.81 2.61
N CYS A 42 -4.07 31.50 3.60
CA CYS A 42 -2.94 30.99 4.39
C CYS A 42 -3.37 30.06 5.52
N ARG A 43 -4.63 30.19 5.96
CA ARG A 43 -5.23 29.31 6.97
C ARG A 43 -5.51 27.91 6.42
N LYS A 44 -5.62 27.77 5.09
CA LYS A 44 -5.94 26.50 4.45
C LYS A 44 -4.64 25.78 4.09
N PRO A 45 -4.40 24.56 4.60
CA PRO A 45 -3.30 23.75 4.08
C PRO A 45 -3.52 23.56 2.57
N PRO A 46 -2.43 23.51 1.77
CA PRO A 46 -2.56 23.30 0.33
C PRO A 46 -3.35 22.02 0.08
N LYS A 47 -4.52 22.13 -0.58
CA LYS A 47 -5.49 21.05 -0.83
C LYS A 47 -5.01 19.96 -1.82
N LYS A 48 -3.72 19.66 -1.88
CA LYS A 48 -3.10 18.90 -2.97
C LYS A 48 -2.72 17.45 -2.63
N SER A 49 -2.90 17.00 -1.39
CA SER A 49 -2.26 15.77 -0.90
C SER A 49 -3.12 14.51 -0.95
N VAL A 50 -4.42 14.58 -1.26
CA VAL A 50 -5.31 13.40 -1.24
C VAL A 50 -5.44 12.74 -2.61
N LEU A 51 -5.30 13.50 -3.70
CA LEU A 51 -5.43 12.95 -5.05
C LEU A 51 -4.27 12.00 -5.41
N VAL A 52 -3.06 12.36 -4.98
CA VAL A 52 -1.83 11.60 -5.25
C VAL A 52 -1.88 10.17 -4.70
N PRO A 53 -2.19 9.94 -3.40
CA PRO A 53 -2.26 8.58 -2.87
C PRO A 53 -3.39 7.74 -3.48
N ILE A 54 -4.51 8.36 -3.88
CA ILE A 54 -5.62 7.65 -4.54
C ILE A 54 -5.19 7.15 -5.92
N VAL A 55 -4.60 8.02 -6.74
CA VAL A 55 -4.13 7.66 -8.09
C VAL A 55 -3.00 6.62 -8.01
N ALA A 56 -2.07 6.77 -7.06
CA ALA A 56 -0.99 5.81 -6.85
C ALA A 56 -1.50 4.42 -6.44
N SER A 57 -2.51 4.36 -5.55
CA SER A 57 -3.13 3.09 -5.13
C SER A 57 -3.79 2.36 -6.30
N LEU A 58 -4.54 3.08 -7.15
CA LEU A 58 -5.21 2.51 -8.29
C LEU A 58 -4.22 1.98 -9.34
N ALA A 59 -3.15 2.74 -9.63
CA ALA A 59 -2.09 2.32 -10.55
C ALA A 59 -1.38 1.04 -10.07
N SER A 60 -1.07 0.96 -8.77
CA SER A 60 -0.46 -0.24 -8.16
C SER A 60 -1.34 -1.48 -8.31
N ALA A 61 -2.65 -1.36 -8.02
CA ALA A 61 -3.59 -2.48 -8.11
C ALA A 61 -3.67 -3.04 -9.54
N VAL A 62 -3.70 -2.18 -10.56
CA VAL A 62 -3.74 -2.60 -11.97
C VAL A 62 -2.48 -3.41 -12.35
N VAL A 63 -1.30 -2.96 -11.92
CA VAL A 63 -0.04 -3.67 -12.20
C VAL A 63 -0.03 -5.07 -11.56
N VAL A 64 -0.45 -5.17 -10.29
CA VAL A 64 -0.51 -6.46 -9.57
C VAL A 64 -1.46 -7.43 -10.27
N ILE A 65 -2.65 -6.97 -10.68
CA ILE A 65 -3.63 -7.79 -11.40
C ILE A 65 -3.06 -8.26 -12.74
N ALA A 66 -2.42 -7.37 -13.52
CA ALA A 66 -1.84 -7.71 -14.81
C ALA A 66 -0.74 -8.79 -14.69
N VAL A 67 0.15 -8.66 -13.71
CA VAL A 67 1.20 -9.66 -13.44
C VAL A 67 0.59 -10.99 -13.02
N PHE A 68 -0.43 -10.97 -12.16
CA PHE A 68 -1.10 -12.19 -11.71
C PHE A 68 -1.79 -12.93 -12.86
N VAL A 69 -2.51 -12.21 -13.72
CA VAL A 69 -3.15 -12.79 -14.92
C VAL A 69 -2.11 -13.36 -15.86
N LEU A 70 -1.03 -12.62 -16.14
CA LEU A 70 0.06 -13.08 -16.99
C LEU A 70 0.70 -14.36 -16.44
N PHE A 71 0.96 -14.41 -15.14
CA PHE A 71 1.49 -15.60 -14.47
C PHE A 71 0.57 -16.83 -14.63
N LEU A 72 -0.74 -16.66 -14.46
CA LEU A 72 -1.71 -17.75 -14.64
C LEU A 72 -1.76 -18.24 -16.09
N VAL A 73 -1.73 -17.33 -17.07
CA VAL A 73 -1.71 -17.68 -18.50
C VAL A 73 -0.43 -18.46 -18.84
N LEU A 74 0.73 -18.00 -18.37
CA LEU A 74 2.01 -18.68 -18.59
C LEU A 74 2.05 -20.07 -17.92
N ARG A 75 1.49 -20.23 -16.71
CA ARG A 75 1.35 -21.55 -16.07
C ARG A 75 0.42 -22.47 -16.84
N LYS A 76 -0.71 -21.96 -17.35
CA LYS A 76 -1.69 -22.75 -18.09
C LYS A 76 -1.19 -23.17 -19.49
N LYS A 77 -0.23 -22.45 -20.08
CA LYS A 77 0.41 -22.79 -21.36
C LYS A 77 1.36 -24.00 -21.28
N ASN A 78 1.52 -24.65 -20.13
CA ASN A 78 2.17 -25.96 -20.03
C ASN A 78 1.15 -27.10 -19.86
N PRO A 79 0.29 -27.43 -20.85
CA PRO A 79 -0.27 -28.76 -20.94
C PRO A 79 0.81 -29.65 -21.58
N THR A 80 1.46 -30.49 -20.77
CA THR A 80 2.11 -31.70 -21.27
C THR A 80 1.07 -32.51 -22.05
N THR A 81 1.00 -32.24 -23.34
CA THR A 81 0.25 -33.01 -24.32
C THR A 81 1.17 -34.16 -24.70
N VAL A 82 1.21 -35.22 -23.90
CA VAL A 82 1.93 -36.44 -24.28
C VAL A 82 0.90 -37.38 -24.90
N LYS A 83 0.92 -37.41 -26.22
CA LYS A 83 0.22 -38.40 -27.04
C LYS A 83 0.94 -39.76 -26.89
N ASP A 84 0.11 -40.79 -26.87
CA ASP A 84 0.32 -42.23 -27.03
C ASP A 84 1.61 -42.75 -27.73
N LEU A 85 2.32 -43.69 -27.06
CA LEU A 85 3.11 -44.89 -27.53
C LEU A 85 4.50 -44.74 -28.25
N PRO A 86 5.50 -45.71 -28.24
CA PRO A 86 5.89 -46.86 -27.37
C PRO A 86 7.33 -46.74 -26.74
N PRO A 87 7.83 -47.75 -25.96
CA PRO A 87 8.97 -47.59 -25.06
C PRO A 87 10.34 -48.05 -25.63
N SER A 88 11.41 -47.35 -25.27
CA SER A 88 12.79 -47.90 -25.25
C SER A 88 13.59 -47.21 -24.14
N THR A 89 14.30 -48.05 -23.40
CA THR A 89 14.95 -47.90 -22.08
C THR A 89 16.33 -47.19 -22.16
N PRO A 90 17.19 -47.21 -21.12
CA PRO A 90 17.06 -46.67 -19.76
C PRO A 90 18.20 -45.68 -19.42
N THR A 91 18.02 -44.76 -18.48
CA THR A 91 19.18 -44.24 -17.73
C THR A 91 18.76 -44.04 -16.29
N VAL A 92 19.32 -44.90 -15.45
CA VAL A 92 19.09 -44.99 -14.01
C VAL A 92 19.95 -43.95 -13.32
N ASN A 93 19.32 -43.06 -12.57
CA ASN A 93 19.89 -42.38 -11.42
C ASN A 93 18.76 -41.92 -10.51
N ASP A 94 18.24 -42.91 -9.79
CA ASP A 94 17.26 -42.81 -8.71
C ASP A 94 17.72 -41.79 -7.66
N THR A 95 17.09 -40.62 -7.66
CA THR A 95 17.06 -39.74 -6.49
C THR A 95 16.01 -40.30 -5.54
N PHE A 96 16.53 -40.88 -4.46
CA PHE A 96 15.88 -41.31 -3.23
C PHE A 96 14.48 -40.70 -2.95
N ALA A 97 13.53 -41.61 -2.68
CA ALA A 97 12.23 -41.40 -2.01
C ALA A 97 11.01 -40.97 -2.85
N ASN A 98 10.60 -41.81 -3.81
CA ASN A 98 9.16 -42.02 -4.05
C ASN A 98 8.71 -43.29 -3.31
N LYS A 99 8.55 -43.20 -1.99
CA LYS A 99 7.99 -44.29 -1.17
C LYS A 99 6.48 -44.34 -1.40
N LYS A 100 6.05 -44.84 -2.56
CA LYS A 100 4.67 -45.35 -2.72
C LYS A 100 4.55 -46.55 -1.80
N SER A 101 3.69 -46.45 -0.79
CA SER A 101 3.36 -47.53 0.12
C SER A 101 2.87 -48.74 -0.68
N LYS A 102 3.72 -49.75 -0.87
CA LYS A 102 3.28 -51.06 -1.40
C LYS A 102 2.37 -51.67 -0.34
N ARG A 103 1.10 -51.87 -0.71
CA ARG A 103 0.17 -52.70 0.08
C ARG A 103 0.47 -54.15 -0.29
N PHE A 104 1.07 -54.89 0.65
CA PHE A 104 1.21 -56.32 0.50
C PHE A 104 -0.13 -57.00 0.78
N THR A 105 -0.49 -57.97 -0.05
CA THR A 105 -1.69 -58.80 0.14
C THR A 105 -1.35 -59.95 1.09
N TYR A 106 -2.32 -60.40 1.89
CA TYR A 106 -2.14 -61.43 2.94
C TYR A 106 -1.47 -62.71 2.42
N SER A 107 -1.71 -63.07 1.16
CA SER A 107 -1.11 -64.22 0.49
C SER A 107 0.41 -64.13 0.33
N GLU A 108 1.00 -62.94 0.27
CA GLU A 108 2.46 -62.77 0.11
C GLU A 108 3.23 -62.85 1.42
N VAL A 109 2.55 -62.64 2.57
CA VAL A 109 3.19 -62.66 3.89
C VAL A 109 3.27 -64.08 4.46
N ILE A 110 2.40 -64.99 4.00
CA ILE A 110 2.33 -66.37 4.48
C ILE A 110 3.26 -67.34 3.73
N THR A 111 3.82 -66.92 2.60
CA THR A 111 4.84 -67.67 1.86
C THR A 111 6.20 -67.02 2.09
N MET A 112 6.75 -67.21 3.29
CA MET A 112 8.18 -67.05 3.55
C MET A 112 8.82 -68.43 3.58
#